data_AF-A0A6L5Q3X7-F1
#
_entry.id   AF-A0A6L5Q3X7-F1
#
_cell.length_a   1.000
_cell.length_b   1.000
_cell.length_c   1.000
_cell.angle_alpha   90.00
_cell.angle_beta   90.00
_cell.angle_gamma   90.00
#
_symmetry.space_group_name_H-M   'P 1'
#
loop_
_entity.id
_entity.type
_entity.pdbx_description
1 polymer ?
#
loop_
_entity_poly.entity_id
_entity_poly.type
_entity_poly.pdbx_seq_one_letter_code
_entity_poly.pdbx_strand_id
1 'polypeptide(L)'
;MKIKDLERLYSRFGNMRLDEIIAKEKGNCIYECPKCKGEGTIRSTYNKYPHGLPDSGWVYEEGVKYTDCDLCHNKGYTAHEYKPKTKTEIIGYE
;
A
#
# COMPACT_ATOMS: atom_id res chain seq x y z
N MET A 1 -4.36 4.06 -13.92
CA MET A 1 -5.48 3.21 -14.37
C MET A 1 -5.50 3.22 -15.90
N LYS A 2 -5.45 2.05 -16.54
CA LYS A 2 -5.43 1.92 -18.02
C LYS A 2 -6.86 1.70 -18.53
N ILE A 3 -7.10 1.91 -19.84
CA ILE A 3 -8.43 1.70 -20.46
C ILE A 3 -8.95 0.28 -20.22
N LYS A 4 -8.09 -0.74 -20.34
CA LYS A 4 -8.46 -2.14 -20.03
C LYS A 4 -8.95 -2.34 -18.58
N ASP A 5 -8.46 -1.55 -17.63
CA ASP A 5 -8.91 -1.64 -16.24
C ASP A 5 -10.34 -1.08 -16.12
N LEU A 6 -10.65 -0.01 -16.86
CA LEU A 6 -12.00 0.55 -16.96
C LEU A 6 -12.98 -0.41 -17.62
N GLU A 7 -12.58 -1.08 -18.71
CA GLU A 7 -13.40 -2.10 -19.36
C GLU A 7 -13.71 -3.28 -18.42
N ARG A 8 -12.72 -3.72 -17.63
CA ARG A 8 -12.91 -4.77 -16.60
C ARG A 8 -13.86 -4.32 -15.49
N LEU A 9 -13.73 -3.08 -15.02
CA LEU A 9 -14.65 -2.51 -14.04
C LEU A 9 -16.07 -2.44 -14.61
N TYR A 10 -16.22 -1.95 -15.84
CA TYR A 10 -17.51 -1.88 -16.52
C TYR A 10 -18.13 -3.26 -16.70
N SER A 11 -17.34 -4.27 -17.10
CA SER A 11 -17.81 -5.66 -17.23
C SER A 11 -18.26 -6.27 -15.90
N ARG A 12 -17.70 -5.84 -14.76
CA ARG A 12 -18.02 -6.37 -13.42
C ARG A 12 -19.20 -5.66 -12.76
N PHE A 13 -19.34 -4.35 -12.94
CA PHE A 13 -20.32 -3.52 -12.22
C PHE A 13 -21.38 -2.87 -13.11
N GLY A 14 -21.21 -2.88 -14.43
CA GLY A 14 -22.14 -2.28 -15.39
C GLY A 14 -22.28 -0.77 -15.21
N ASN A 15 -23.52 -0.29 -15.20
CA ASN A 15 -23.88 1.13 -15.09
C ASN A 15 -24.09 1.61 -13.64
N MET A 16 -23.62 0.86 -12.63
CA MET A 16 -23.70 1.30 -11.23
C MET A 16 -22.93 2.61 -11.02
N ARG A 17 -23.39 3.43 -10.07
CA ARG A 17 -22.67 4.65 -9.72
C ARG A 17 -21.41 4.29 -8.93
N LEU A 18 -20.34 5.08 -9.09
CA LEU A 18 -19.05 4.81 -8.45
C LEU A 18 -19.14 4.77 -6.92
N ASP A 19 -19.98 5.60 -6.30
CA ASP A 19 -20.24 5.59 -4.86
C ASP A 19 -20.84 4.27 -4.38
N GLU A 20 -21.77 3.69 -5.13
CA GLU A 20 -22.36 2.38 -4.84
C GLU A 20 -21.33 1.25 -4.97
N ILE A 21 -20.48 1.31 -6.00
CA ILE A 21 -19.38 0.35 -6.20
C ILE A 21 -18.38 0.44 -5.05
N ILE A 22 -17.99 1.66 -4.65
CA ILE A 22 -17.08 1.87 -3.52
C ILE A 22 -17.68 1.34 -2.22
N ALA A 23 -18.95 1.62 -1.94
CA ALA A 23 -19.62 1.10 -0.74
C ALA A 23 -19.68 -0.43 -0.74
N LYS A 24 -19.97 -1.04 -1.90
CA LYS A 24 -20.05 -2.50 -2.07
C LYS A 24 -18.70 -3.17 -1.91
N GLU A 25 -17.64 -2.65 -2.53
CA GLU A 25 -16.29 -3.23 -2.42
C GLU A 25 -15.64 -2.95 -1.06
N LYS A 26 -15.92 -1.79 -0.44
CA LYS A 26 -15.51 -1.53 0.95
C LYS A 26 -16.17 -2.53 1.90
N GLY A 27 -17.44 -2.87 1.70
CA GLY A 27 -18.15 -3.81 2.56
C GLY A 27 -18.09 -3.38 4.02
N ASN A 28 -17.50 -4.21 4.88
CA ASN A 28 -17.28 -3.90 6.30
C ASN A 28 -15.99 -3.10 6.58
N CYS A 29 -15.13 -2.90 5.58
CA CYS A 29 -13.87 -2.18 5.71
C CYS A 29 -14.09 -0.66 5.66
N ILE A 30 -14.54 -0.08 6.77
CA ILE A 30 -14.89 1.34 6.88
C ILE A 30 -13.74 2.22 7.38
N TYR A 31 -12.72 1.65 8.02
CA TYR A 31 -11.61 2.40 8.59
C TYR A 31 -10.42 2.44 7.63
N GLU A 32 -9.93 3.64 7.34
CA GLU A 32 -8.72 3.82 6.53
C GLU A 32 -7.52 3.12 7.19
N CYS A 33 -6.75 2.37 6.41
CA CYS A 33 -5.59 1.66 6.93
C CYS A 33 -4.51 2.66 7.35
N PRO A 34 -4.10 2.72 8.63
CA PRO A 34 -3.11 3.70 9.10
C PRO A 34 -1.70 3.44 8.54
N LYS A 35 -1.42 2.21 8.09
CA LYS A 35 -0.10 1.82 7.56
C LYS A 35 0.13 2.28 6.12
N CYS A 36 -0.88 2.15 5.25
CA CYS A 36 -0.78 2.53 3.83
C CYS A 36 -1.60 3.78 3.46
N LYS A 37 -2.35 4.38 4.40
CA LYS A 37 -3.16 5.59 4.18
C LYS A 37 -4.13 5.45 3.00
N GLY A 38 -4.87 4.35 2.96
CA GLY A 38 -5.86 4.11 1.91
C GLY A 38 -5.32 3.55 0.58
N GLU A 39 -4.01 3.54 0.36
CA GLU A 39 -3.42 3.13 -0.94
C GLU A 39 -3.45 1.62 -1.19
N GLY A 40 -3.53 0.80 -0.13
CA GLY A 40 -3.44 -0.66 -0.23
C GLY A 40 -2.04 -1.19 -0.52
N THR A 41 -1.10 -0.34 -0.94
CA THR A 41 0.30 -0.68 -1.20
C THR A 41 1.24 0.19 -0.37
N ILE A 42 2.45 -0.30 -0.17
CA ILE A 42 3.54 0.39 0.51
C ILE A 42 4.64 0.62 -0.51
N ARG A 43 4.96 1.89 -0.73
CA ARG A 43 6.12 2.30 -1.52
C ARG A 43 7.38 2.13 -0.68
N SER A 44 8.35 1.40 -1.21
CA SER A 44 9.69 1.30 -0.64
C SER A 44 10.75 1.50 -1.71
N THR A 45 11.91 1.99 -1.29
CA THR A 45 13.05 2.21 -2.17
C THR A 45 14.08 1.10 -1.98
N TYR A 46 14.85 0.81 -3.01
CA TYR A 46 15.95 -0.16 -2.97
C TYR A 46 17.08 0.31 -3.88
N ASN A 47 18.31 -0.09 -3.58
CA ASN A 47 19.43 0.15 -4.49
C ASN A 47 19.37 -0.84 -5.65
N LYS A 48 19.32 -0.35 -6.89
CA LYS A 48 19.35 -1.18 -8.11
C LYS A 48 20.67 -1.89 -8.32
N TYR A 49 21.76 -1.40 -7.73
CA TYR A 49 23.09 -1.99 -7.77
C TYR A 49 23.52 -2.47 -6.37
N PRO A 50 22.83 -3.49 -5.80
CA PRO A 50 23.21 -4.05 -4.51
C PRO A 50 24.56 -4.78 -4.61
N HIS A 51 25.25 -4.94 -3.48
CA HIS A 51 26.53 -5.65 -3.42
C HIS A 51 26.49 -7.03 -4.10
N GLY A 52 27.53 -7.34 -4.88
CA GLY A 52 27.69 -8.63 -5.56
C GLY A 52 27.39 -8.60 -7.07
N LEU A 53 27.05 -7.45 -7.63
CA LEU A 53 26.96 -7.22 -9.09
C LEU A 53 28.23 -6.53 -9.62
N PRO A 54 28.58 -6.68 -10.91
CA PRO A 54 29.80 -6.10 -11.49
C PRO A 54 29.98 -4.60 -11.22
N ASP A 55 28.88 -3.84 -11.25
CA ASP A 55 28.88 -2.38 -11.06
C ASP A 55 28.52 -1.94 -9.63
N SER A 56 28.32 -2.90 -8.72
CA SER A 56 27.93 -2.61 -7.34
C SER A 56 29.08 -1.95 -6.56
N GLY A 57 28.82 -0.77 -5.99
CA GLY A 57 29.79 0.02 -5.22
C GLY A 57 30.32 1.28 -5.90
N TRP A 58 30.10 1.45 -7.21
CA TRP A 58 30.49 2.65 -7.97
C TRP A 58 29.32 3.60 -8.23
N VAL A 59 28.10 3.07 -8.28
CA VAL A 59 26.88 3.82 -8.57
C VAL A 59 25.80 3.43 -7.57
N TYR A 60 25.15 4.43 -6.97
CA TYR A 60 23.87 4.26 -6.29
C TYR A 60 22.78 4.74 -7.22
N GLU A 61 21.82 3.86 -7.52
CA GLU A 61 20.62 4.24 -8.25
C GLU A 61 19.38 3.76 -7.48
N GLU A 62 18.52 4.71 -7.11
CA GLU A 62 17.29 4.41 -6.39
C GLU A 62 16.27 3.74 -7.33
N GLY A 63 15.88 2.51 -6.98
CA GLY A 63 14.71 1.83 -7.50
C GLY A 63 13.52 2.01 -6.58
N VAL A 64 12.31 2.02 -7.14
CA VAL A 64 11.06 2.04 -6.38
C VAL A 64 10.36 0.70 -6.55
N LYS A 65 9.89 0.12 -5.45
CA LYS A 65 9.01 -1.04 -5.45
C LYS A 65 7.73 -0.74 -4.67
N TYR A 66 6.62 -1.26 -5.16
CA TYR A 66 5.34 -1.24 -4.47
C TYR A 66 5.05 -2.65 -3.99
N THR A 67 4.82 -2.81 -2.70
CA THR A 67 4.46 -4.08 -2.09
C THR A 67 3.09 -3.96 -1.46
N ASP A 68 2.29 -5.01 -1.53
CA ASP A 68 0.96 -5.02 -0.91
C ASP A 68 1.06 -4.72 0.59
N CYS A 69 0.14 -3.92 1.10
CA CYS A 69 0.04 -3.67 2.52
C CYS A 69 -0.47 -4.93 3.21
N ASP A 70 0.37 -5.48 4.07
CA ASP A 70 0.08 -6.62 4.94
C ASP A 70 -1.05 -6.37 5.94
N LEU A 71 -1.23 -5.14 6.42
CA LEU A 71 -2.25 -4.80 7.42
C LEU A 71 -3.67 -4.82 6.84
N CYS A 72 -3.85 -4.32 5.62
CA CYS A 72 -5.17 -4.26 4.97
C CYS A 72 -5.30 -5.23 3.79
N HIS A 73 -4.30 -6.06 3.53
CA HIS A 73 -4.25 -7.02 2.44
C HIS A 73 -4.64 -6.40 1.08
N ASN A 74 -3.95 -5.33 0.68
CA ASN A 74 -4.18 -4.61 -0.58
C ASN A 74 -5.57 -3.93 -0.71
N LYS A 75 -6.35 -3.82 0.37
CA LYS A 75 -7.67 -3.15 0.32
C LYS A 75 -7.63 -1.64 0.57
N GLY A 76 -6.56 -1.14 1.19
CA GLY A 76 -6.47 0.27 1.64
C GLY A 76 -7.31 0.59 2.89
N TYR A 77 -8.34 -0.22 3.18
CA TYR A 77 -9.24 -0.08 4.33
C TYR A 77 -9.29 -1.36 5.17
N THR A 78 -9.73 -1.23 6.40
CA THR A 78 -9.78 -2.29 7.42
C THR A 78 -11.15 -2.32 8.11
N ALA A 79 -11.57 -3.51 8.56
CA ALA A 79 -12.83 -3.69 9.26
C ALA A 79 -12.81 -3.17 10.71
N HIS A 80 -11.61 -3.04 11.29
CA HIS A 80 -11.40 -2.56 12.65
C HIS A 80 -10.49 -1.33 12.62
N GLU A 81 -10.73 -0.41 13.54
CA GLU A 81 -9.85 0.75 13.72
C GLU A 81 -8.52 0.30 14.31
N TYR A 82 -7.42 0.49 13.56
CA TYR A 82 -6.07 0.23 14.05
C TYR A 82 -5.45 1.53 14.57
N LYS A 83 -4.92 1.49 15.80
CA LYS A 83 -4.22 2.62 16.42
C LYS A 83 -2.74 2.27 16.62
N PRO A 84 -1.82 3.23 16.42
CA PRO A 84 -0.41 3.04 16.75
C PRO A 84 -0.26 2.69 18.24
N LYS A 85 0.56 1.68 18.54
CA LYS A 85 1.01 1.43 19.91
C LYS A 85 2.26 2.26 20.15
N THR A 86 2.20 3.25 21.04
CA THR A 86 3.37 3.98 21.49
C THR A 86 4.04 3.24 22.64
N LYS A 87 5.37 3.13 22.61
CA LYS A 87 6.20 2.69 23.74
C LYS A 87 7.18 3.81 24.06
N THR A 88 7.30 4.14 25.34
CA THR A 88 8.29 5.11 25.84
C THR A 88 9.44 4.32 26.45
N GLU A 89 10.65 4.47 25.90
CA GLU A 89 11.87 3.86 26.42
C GLU A 89 12.77 4.95 26.99
N ILE A 90 13.29 4.73 28.21
CA ILE A 90 14.27 5.64 28.82
C ILE A 90 15.64 5.25 28.24
N ILE A 91 16.18 6.10 27.37
CA ILE A 91 17.54 5.95 26.86
C ILE A 91 18.48 6.55 27.92
N GLY A 92 19.04 5.69 28.78
CA GLY A 92 20.11 6.07 29.68
C GLY A 92 21.42 6.23 28.91
N TYR A 93 22.23 7.22 29.29
CA TYR A 93 23.60 7.41 28.79
C TYR A 93 24.56 7.14 29.95
N GLU A 94 25.59 6.31 29.72
CA GLU A 94 26.74 6.11 30.63
C GLU A 94 27.74 7.26 30.53
#